data_AF-A0A920IF44-F1
#
_entry.id   AF-A0A920IF44-F1
#
_cell.length_a   1.000
_cell.length_b   1.000
_cell.length_c   1.000
_cell.angle_alpha   90.00
_cell.angle_beta   90.00
_cell.angle_gamma   90.00
#
_symmetry.space_group_name_H-M   'P 1'
#
loop_
_entity.id
_entity.type
_entity.pdbx_description
1 polymer ?
#
loop_
_entity_poly.entity_id
_entity_poly.type
_entity_poly.pdbx_seq_one_letter_code
_entity_poly.pdbx_strand_id
1 'polypeptide(L)' 'MKKNKLYPDFWKASDNSKISCKEKIVILNNNVIELQNLINQIYDEAILMGVDKEQIKKVINNLSTNLNTELKG' A
#
# COMPACT_ATOMS: atom_id res chain seq x y z
N MET A 1 9.39 19.11 -9.23
CA MET A 1 9.35 17.70 -8.79
C MET A 1 7.88 17.30 -8.66
N LYS A 2 7.37 16.36 -9.46
CA LYS A 2 6.02 15.83 -9.25
C LYS A 2 6.05 15.04 -7.95
N LYS A 3 5.29 15.44 -6.93
CA LYS A 3 5.04 14.58 -5.78
C LYS A 3 4.27 13.38 -6.31
N ASN A 4 4.89 12.20 -6.35
CA ASN A 4 4.15 10.97 -6.63
C ASN A 4 3.15 10.78 -5.49
N LYS A 5 1.86 10.95 -5.80
CA LYS A 5 0.81 10.79 -4.82
C LYS A 5 0.63 9.29 -4.57
N LEU A 6 0.78 8.85 -3.31
CA LEU A 6 0.70 7.43 -2.93
C LEU A 6 -0.73 6.86 -2.95
N TYR A 7 -1.74 7.73 -2.92
CA TYR A 7 -3.16 7.38 -2.86
C TYR A 7 -3.98 8.33 -3.77
N PRO A 8 -5.21 7.96 -4.17
CA PRO A 8 -6.04 8.76 -5.08
C PRO A 8 -6.53 10.09 -4.47
N ASP A 9 -7.15 10.94 -5.30
CA ASP A 9 -7.83 12.16 -4.83
C ASP A 9 -9.08 11.87 -4.00
N PHE A 10 -9.74 10.75 -4.26
CA PHE A 10 -10.88 10.26 -3.48
C PHE A 10 -10.93 8.73 -3.55
N TRP A 11 -11.43 8.12 -2.50
CA TRP A 11 -11.72 6.68 -2.46
C TRP A 11 -13.14 6.42 -2.96
N LYS A 12 -13.32 5.30 -3.67
CA LYS A 12 -14.63 4.86 -4.17
C LYS A 12 -15.15 3.70 -3.32
N ALA A 13 -16.46 3.68 -3.08
CA ALA A 13 -17.15 2.51 -2.58
C ALA A 13 -17.41 1.49 -3.73
N SER A 14 -17.93 0.32 -3.38
CA SER A 14 -18.22 -0.77 -4.33
C SER A 14 -19.26 -0.39 -5.39
N ASP A 15 -20.13 0.56 -5.10
CA ASP A 15 -21.13 1.14 -6.00
C ASP A 15 -20.57 2.31 -6.86
N ASN A 16 -19.26 2.53 -6.85
CA ASN A 16 -18.56 3.66 -7.46
C ASN A 16 -18.83 5.06 -6.86
N SER A 17 -19.65 5.16 -5.81
CA SER A 17 -19.85 6.42 -5.09
C SER A 17 -18.57 6.85 -4.37
N LYS A 18 -18.43 8.15 -4.10
CA LYS A 18 -17.29 8.68 -3.33
C LYS A 18 -17.50 8.39 -1.85
N ILE A 19 -16.49 7.80 -1.20
CA ILE A 19 -16.45 7.73 0.26
C ILE A 19 -16.36 9.17 0.79
N SER A 20 -17.31 9.57 1.64
CA SER A 20 -17.42 10.95 2.16
C SER A 20 -16.98 11.13 3.62
N CYS A 21 -16.87 10.04 4.38
CA CYS A 21 -16.43 10.07 5.77
C CYS A 21 -14.95 10.44 5.87
N LYS A 22 -14.67 11.68 6.29
CA LYS A 22 -13.32 12.25 6.32
C LYS A 22 -12.39 11.48 7.23
N GLU A 23 -12.87 11.03 8.39
CA GLU A 23 -12.08 10.27 9.35
C GLU A 23 -11.58 8.95 8.75
N LYS A 24 -12.46 8.19 8.08
CA LYS A 24 -12.10 6.94 7.40
C LYS A 24 -11.07 7.17 6.29
N ILE A 25 -11.19 8.27 5.55
CA ILE A 25 -10.23 8.62 4.48
C ILE A 25 -8.85 8.94 5.07
N VAL A 26 -8.78 9.71 6.16
CA VAL A 26 -7.52 10.02 6.84
C VAL A 26 -6.84 8.74 7.32
N ILE A 27 -7.60 7.84 7.98
CA ILE A 27 -7.08 6.55 8.44
C ILE A 27 -6.52 5.75 7.25
N LEU A 28 -7.29 5.59 6.17
CA LEU A 28 -6.85 4.80 5.03
C LEU A 28 -5.62 5.39 4.34
N ASN A 29 -5.54 6.72 4.23
CA ASN A 29 -4.36 7.40 3.68
C ASN A 29 -3.11 7.20 4.55
N ASN A 30 -3.26 7.25 5.87
CA ASN A 30 -2.16 6.97 6.80
C ASN A 30 -1.68 5.53 6.67
N ASN A 31 -2.60 4.56 6.59
CA ASN A 31 -2.26 3.15 6.38
C ASN A 31 -1.44 2.94 5.09
N VAL A 32 -1.77 3.64 3.99
CA VAL A 32 -1.00 3.57 2.74
C VAL A 32 0.43 4.12 2.91
N ILE A 33 0.58 5.22 3.65
CA ILE A 33 1.89 5.81 3.95
C ILE A 33 2.73 4.87 4.82
N GLU A 34 2.12 4.30 5.86
CA GLU A 34 2.78 3.34 6.76
C GLU A 34 3.22 2.08 6.03
N LEU A 35 2.38 1.54 5.15
CA LEU A 35 2.72 0.40 4.30
C LEU A 35 3.93 0.72 3.40
N GLN A 36 3.96 1.90 2.76
CA GLN A 36 5.10 2.31 1.93
C GLN A 36 6.40 2.40 2.75
N ASN A 37 6.34 2.93 3.97
CA ASN A 37 7.50 3.00 4.85
C ASN A 37 7.99 1.61 5.23
N LEU A 38 7.08 0.71 5.63
CA LEU A 38 7.41 -0.67 5.96
C LEU A 38 8.05 -1.42 4.77
N ILE A 39 7.48 -1.26 3.57
CA ILE A 39 8.04 -1.84 2.34
C ILE A 39 9.46 -1.34 2.09
N ASN A 40 9.72 -0.04 2.28
CA ASN A 40 11.06 0.52 2.12
C ASN A 40 12.05 -0.06 3.13
N GLN A 41 11.63 -0.21 4.40
CA GLN A 41 12.47 -0.83 5.43
C GLN A 41 12.81 -2.29 5.07
N ILE A 42 11.83 -3.09 4.65
CA ILE A 42 12.04 -4.46 4.19
C ILE A 42 12.99 -4.51 2.99
N TYR A 43 12.83 -3.58 2.04
CA TYR A 43 13.70 -3.50 0.88
C TYR A 43 15.14 -3.16 1.29
N ASP A 44 15.35 -2.16 2.15
CA ASP A 44 16.67 -1.76 2.65
C ASP A 44 17.37 -2.91 3.39
N GLU A 45 16.64 -3.66 4.23
CA GLU A 45 17.16 -4.87 4.90
C GLU A 45 17.58 -5.94 3.90
N ALA A 46 16.76 -6.21 2.88
CA ALA A 46 17.09 -7.16 1.83
C ALA A 46 18.36 -6.75 1.06
N ILE A 47 18.51 -5.46 0.75
CA ILE A 47 19.73 -4.95 0.11
C ILE A 47 20.95 -5.12 1.01
N LEU A 48 20.82 -4.81 2.31
CA LEU A 48 21.92 -4.97 3.28
C LEU A 48 22.39 -6.42 3.39
N MET A 49 21.48 -7.38 3.24
CA MET A 49 21.78 -8.82 3.24
C MET A 49 22.33 -9.34 1.90
N GLY A 50 22.40 -8.52 0.86
CA GLY A 50 22.84 -8.94 -0.48
C GLY A 50 21.80 -9.75 -1.27
N VAL A 51 20.51 -9.60 -0.95
CA VAL A 51 19.42 -10.24 -1.69
C VAL A 51 19.32 -9.64 -3.10
N ASP A 52 18.96 -10.47 -4.08
CA ASP A 52 18.68 -10.00 -5.43
C ASP A 52 17.50 -9.00 -5.46
N LYS A 53 17.71 -7.87 -6.13
CA LYS A 53 16.75 -6.74 -6.17
C LYS A 53 15.43 -7.13 -6.82
N GLU A 54 15.47 -7.94 -7.86
CA GLU A 54 14.28 -8.33 -8.60
C GLU A 54 13.51 -9.41 -7.84
N GLN A 55 14.22 -10.30 -7.12
CA GLN A 55 13.61 -11.26 -6.22
C GLN A 55 12.80 -10.58 -5.10
N ILE A 56 13.37 -9.61 -4.37
CA ILE A 56 12.65 -8.94 -3.28
C ILE A 56 11.46 -8.13 -3.81
N LYS A 57 11.61 -7.44 -4.95
CA LYS A 57 10.48 -6.75 -5.61
C LYS A 57 9.36 -7.71 -5.97
N LYS A 58 9.69 -8.90 -6.49
CA LYS A 58 8.70 -9.93 -6.81
C LYS A 58 7.98 -10.42 -5.56
N VAL A 59 8.69 -10.62 -4.45
CA VAL A 59 8.07 -10.98 -3.16
C VAL A 59 7.08 -9.90 -2.70
N ILE A 60 7.50 -8.63 -2.69
CA ILE A 60 6.64 -7.50 -2.31
C ILE A 60 5.39 -7.40 -3.22
N ASN A 61 5.57 -7.54 -4.53
CA ASN A 61 4.45 -7.54 -5.47
C ASN A 61 3.50 -8.74 -5.27
N ASN A 62 4.04 -9.92 -4.96
CA ASN A 62 3.20 -11.08 -4.68
C ASN A 62 2.32 -10.85 -3.45
N LEU A 63 2.86 -10.21 -2.39
CA LEU A 63 2.09 -9.86 -1.19
C LEU A 63 0.92 -8.90 -1.51
N SER A 64 1.13 -7.90 -2.37
CA SER A 64 0.07 -6.97 -2.74
C SER A 64 -1.03 -7.58 -3.63
N THR A 65 -0.72 -8.67 -4.33
CA THR A 65 -1.68 -9.41 -5.17
C THR A 65 -2.38 -10.56 -4.46
N ASN A 66 -1.86 -11.02 -3.31
CA ASN A 66 -2.40 -12.14 -2.54
C ASN A 66 -3.02 -11.67 -1.22
N LEU A 67 -3.95 -10.71 -1.33
CA LEU A 67 -4.68 -10.16 -0.21
C LEU A 67 -5.92 -11.00 0.09
N ASN A 68 -6.19 -11.21 1.38
CA ASN A 68 -7.37 -11.91 1.87
C ASN A 68 -8.15 -10.97 2.81
N THR A 69 -9.46 -11.16 2.90
CA THR A 69 -10.33 -10.41 3.82
C THR A 69 -11.11 -11.37 4.70
N GLU A 70 -11.14 -11.10 6.00
CA GLU A 70 -12.00 -11.81 6.96
C GLU A 70 -13.39 -11.17 7.08
N LEU A 71 -13.56 -9.97 6.52
CA LEU A 71 -14.84 -9.28 6.50
C LEU A 71 -15.79 -10.01 5.55
N LYS A 72 -16.93 -10.45 6.09
CA LYS A 72 -18.06 -10.96 5.30
C LYS A 72 -18.87 -9.77 4.80
N GLY A 73 -19.10 -9.72 3.49
CA GLY A 73 -19.95 -8.72 2.84
C GLY A 73 -21.42 -8.88 3.19
#